data_AF-A0A947BL30-F1
#
_entry.id   AF-A0A947BL30-F1
#
_cell.length_a   1.000
_cell.length_b   1.000
_cell.length_c   1.000
_cell.angle_alpha   90.00
_cell.angle_beta   90.00
_cell.angle_gamma   90.00
#
_symmetry.space_group_name_H-M   'P 1'
#
loop_
_entity.id
_entity.type
_entity.pdbx_description
1 polymer ?
#
loop_
_entity_poly.entity_id
_entity_poly.type
_entity_poly.pdbx_seq_one_letter_code
_entity_poly.pdbx_strand_id
1 'polypeptide(L)'
;MGVFEYLGVILSVIMGLGVTHILAGLSKMIHHRRTVKPYWVQALWAINVLIYIVTIWWGMFWWSGQQEWSYFQFMLLILYAILLFFSASLIFPWDFPDDFDFQKHFYETRPWFFGVLAFAWCIDIPETVAKSDIGLRGLPEAYVAFVVPHITLNVIAALWSNSTYHRFYAVFWPVFTLGYLSITTLAEIAT
;
A
#
# COMPACT_ATOMS: atom_id res chain seq x y z
N MET A 1 26.10 5.43 -12.05
CA MET A 1 24.75 5.36 -11.48
C MET A 1 24.44 6.71 -10.87
N GLY A 2 23.30 7.30 -11.21
CA GLY A 2 22.77 8.47 -10.51
C GLY A 2 22.29 8.11 -9.11
N VAL A 3 22.15 9.11 -8.23
CA VAL A 3 21.68 8.90 -6.85
C VAL A 3 20.29 8.26 -6.85
N PHE A 4 19.37 8.75 -7.70
CA PHE A 4 18.05 8.16 -7.85
C PHE A 4 18.10 6.68 -8.25
N GLU A 5 18.99 6.26 -9.15
CA GLU A 5 19.09 4.86 -9.57
C GLU A 5 19.52 3.95 -8.41
N TYR A 6 20.48 4.40 -7.60
CA TYR A 6 20.89 3.68 -6.39
C TYR A 6 19.74 3.55 -5.38
N LEU A 7 18.98 4.62 -5.18
CA LEU A 7 17.79 4.62 -4.31
C LEU A 7 16.66 3.76 -4.85
N GLY A 8 16.39 3.85 -6.15
CA GLY A 8 15.38 3.08 -6.85
C GLY A 8 15.60 1.58 -6.72
N VAL A 9 16.86 1.13 -6.71
CA VAL A 9 17.21 -0.29 -6.47
C VAL A 9 16.73 -0.76 -5.09
N ILE A 10 17.12 -0.08 -4.01
CA ILE A 10 16.74 -0.52 -2.66
C ILE A 10 15.22 -0.44 -2.43
N LEU A 11 14.57 0.62 -2.95
CA LEU A 11 13.11 0.77 -2.89
C LEU A 11 12.40 -0.37 -3.65
N SER A 12 12.88 -0.70 -4.86
CA SER A 12 12.33 -1.77 -5.67
C SER A 12 12.53 -3.15 -5.04
N VAL A 13 13.66 -3.38 -4.36
CA VAL A 13 13.90 -4.64 -3.62
C VAL A 13 12.88 -4.78 -2.49
N ILE A 14 12.70 -3.75 -1.65
CA ILE A 14 11.77 -3.81 -0.52
C ILE A 14 10.32 -3.98 -1.00
N MET A 15 9.89 -3.17 -1.98
CA MET A 15 8.54 -3.29 -2.54
C MET A 15 8.32 -4.63 -3.26
N GLY A 16 9.34 -5.12 -3.99
CA GLY A 16 9.31 -6.41 -4.67
C GLY A 16 9.18 -7.60 -3.71
N LEU A 17 9.76 -7.51 -2.51
CA LEU A 17 9.52 -8.50 -1.44
C LEU A 17 8.06 -8.49 -0.99
N GLY A 18 7.44 -7.31 -0.87
CA GLY A 18 6.01 -7.19 -0.56
C GLY A 18 5.12 -7.82 -1.62
N VAL A 19 5.41 -7.54 -2.91
CA VAL A 19 4.72 -8.16 -4.05
C VAL A 19 4.87 -9.68 -4.02
N THR A 20 6.11 -10.17 -3.87
CA THR A 20 6.40 -11.61 -3.82
C THR A 20 5.64 -12.29 -2.68
N HIS A 21 5.60 -11.66 -1.50
CA HIS A 21 4.89 -12.18 -0.34
C HIS A 21 3.38 -12.33 -0.61
N ILE A 22 2.74 -11.30 -1.18
CA ILE A 22 1.31 -11.32 -1.53
C ILE A 22 1.01 -12.40 -2.58
N LEU A 23 1.81 -12.47 -3.65
CA LEU A 23 1.61 -13.45 -4.72
C LEU A 23 1.83 -14.88 -4.22
N ALA A 24 2.83 -15.11 -3.38
CA ALA A 24 3.08 -16.40 -2.76
C ALA A 24 1.93 -16.82 -1.82
N GLY A 25 1.44 -15.90 -0.98
CA GLY A 25 0.29 -16.13 -0.10
C GLY A 25 -0.98 -16.47 -0.87
N LEU A 26 -1.30 -15.71 -1.90
CA LEU A 26 -2.45 -15.96 -2.79
C LEU A 26 -2.32 -17.32 -3.50
N SER A 27 -1.14 -17.62 -4.06
CA SER A 27 -0.86 -18.91 -4.72
C SER A 27 -1.07 -20.08 -3.75
N LYS A 28 -0.49 -19.99 -2.54
CA LYS A 28 -0.63 -21.03 -1.52
C LYS A 28 -2.08 -21.22 -1.09
N MET A 29 -2.83 -20.13 -0.91
CA MET A 29 -4.27 -20.18 -0.60
C MET A 29 -5.07 -20.87 -1.73
N ILE A 30 -4.76 -20.61 -3.00
CA ILE A 30 -5.42 -21.26 -4.15
C ILE A 30 -5.10 -22.76 -4.20
N HIS A 31 -3.85 -23.14 -3.93
CA HIS A 31 -3.42 -24.54 -3.86
C HIS A 31 -4.11 -25.30 -2.72
N HIS A 32 -4.23 -24.69 -1.55
CA HIS A 32 -4.84 -25.28 -0.35
C HIS A 32 -6.32 -24.95 -0.19
N ARG A 33 -7.00 -24.44 -1.23
CA ARG A 33 -8.40 -23.96 -1.16
C ARG A 33 -9.43 -24.99 -0.66
N ARG A 34 -9.07 -26.28 -0.66
CA ARG A 34 -9.90 -27.38 -0.15
C ARG A 34 -9.64 -27.69 1.34
N THR A 35 -8.49 -27.28 1.87
CA THR A 35 -8.10 -27.52 3.26
C THR A 35 -8.20 -26.27 4.12
N VAL A 36 -8.04 -25.06 3.57
CA VAL A 36 -8.19 -23.80 4.32
C VAL A 36 -9.61 -23.24 4.22
N LYS A 37 -9.97 -22.34 5.13
CA LYS A 37 -11.21 -21.56 5.09
C LYS A 37 -10.93 -20.17 4.51
N PRO A 38 -11.09 -19.97 3.18
CA PRO A 38 -10.76 -18.71 2.54
C PRO A 38 -11.70 -17.59 2.98
N TYR A 39 -11.17 -16.36 3.07
CA TYR A 39 -11.96 -15.17 3.38
C TYR A 39 -11.75 -14.10 2.31
N TRP A 40 -12.81 -13.83 1.54
CA TRP A 40 -12.72 -12.96 0.37
C TRP A 40 -12.29 -11.53 0.67
N VAL A 41 -12.61 -11.00 1.87
CA VAL A 41 -12.21 -9.63 2.27
C VAL A 41 -10.69 -9.56 2.44
N GLN A 42 -10.08 -10.58 3.04
CA GLN A 42 -8.63 -10.68 3.17
C GLN A 42 -7.97 -10.81 1.80
N ALA A 43 -8.52 -11.65 0.92
CA ALA A 43 -8.02 -11.81 -0.45
C ALA A 43 -8.12 -10.50 -1.26
N LEU A 44 -9.22 -9.75 -1.10
CA LEU A 44 -9.38 -8.45 -1.74
C LEU A 44 -8.40 -7.41 -1.18
N TRP A 45 -8.14 -7.42 0.13
CA TRP A 45 -7.09 -6.58 0.71
C TRP A 45 -5.70 -6.92 0.18
N ALA A 46 -5.43 -8.19 -0.14
CA ALA A 46 -4.17 -8.58 -0.78
C ALA A 46 -4.00 -7.89 -2.15
N ILE A 47 -5.08 -7.86 -2.94
CA ILE A 47 -5.13 -7.16 -4.22
C ILE A 47 -5.01 -5.64 -4.02
N ASN A 48 -5.69 -5.07 -3.02
CA ASN A 48 -5.61 -3.64 -2.71
C ASN A 48 -4.18 -3.22 -2.35
N VAL A 49 -3.48 -3.98 -1.51
CA VAL A 49 -2.07 -3.71 -1.18
C VAL A 49 -1.17 -3.84 -2.41
N LEU A 50 -1.43 -4.80 -3.29
CA LEU A 50 -0.68 -4.91 -4.55
C LEU A 50 -0.90 -3.67 -5.44
N ILE A 51 -2.15 -3.22 -5.60
CA ILE A 51 -2.48 -1.98 -6.30
C ILE A 51 -1.75 -0.79 -5.66
N TYR A 52 -1.74 -0.73 -4.33
CA TYR A 52 -1.08 0.35 -3.60
C TYR A 52 0.43 0.38 -3.86
N ILE A 53 1.09 -0.77 -3.73
CA ILE A 53 2.54 -0.91 -4.01
C ILE A 53 2.85 -0.46 -5.44
N VAL A 54 2.10 -0.95 -6.43
CA VAL A 54 2.33 -0.60 -7.85
C VAL A 54 2.09 0.89 -8.10
N THR A 55 1.05 1.46 -7.49
CA THR A 55 0.73 2.89 -7.62
C THR A 55 1.83 3.76 -7.04
N ILE A 56 2.34 3.43 -5.85
CA ILE A 56 3.44 4.16 -5.22
C ILE A 56 4.72 3.97 -5.99
N TRP A 57 5.03 2.76 -6.43
CA TRP A 57 6.19 2.48 -7.27
C TRP A 57 6.17 3.29 -8.58
N TRP A 58 5.01 3.37 -9.24
CA TRP A 58 4.80 4.25 -10.40
C TRP A 58 5.04 5.72 -10.05
N GLY A 59 4.51 6.18 -8.91
CA GLY A 59 4.73 7.54 -8.43
C GLY A 59 6.17 7.87 -8.04
N MET A 60 7.06 6.90 -7.90
CA MET A 60 8.48 7.14 -7.62
C MET A 60 9.23 7.73 -8.82
N PHE A 61 8.72 7.61 -10.05
CA PHE A 61 9.38 8.15 -11.24
C PHE A 61 9.58 9.66 -11.19
N TRP A 62 8.70 10.42 -10.52
CA TRP A 62 8.91 11.86 -10.36
C TRP A 62 10.22 12.18 -9.64
N TRP A 63 10.67 11.34 -8.70
CA TRP A 63 11.95 11.52 -8.01
C TRP A 63 13.17 11.38 -8.93
N SER A 64 13.02 10.89 -10.16
CA SER A 64 14.11 10.85 -11.15
C SER A 64 14.62 12.24 -11.55
N GLY A 65 13.77 13.27 -11.43
CA GLY A 65 14.17 14.67 -11.67
C GLY A 65 14.99 15.29 -10.53
N GLN A 66 15.06 14.64 -9.36
CA GLN A 66 15.77 15.19 -8.19
C GLN A 66 17.27 14.98 -8.31
N GLN A 67 18.01 16.09 -8.35
CA GLN A 67 19.48 16.04 -8.40
C GLN A 67 20.12 15.98 -7.02
N GLU A 68 19.64 16.78 -6.07
CA GLU A 68 20.20 16.86 -4.72
C GLU A 68 19.32 16.11 -3.72
N TRP A 69 19.86 15.05 -3.13
CA TRP A 69 19.14 14.22 -2.17
C TRP A 69 19.52 14.57 -0.74
N SER A 70 18.52 14.91 0.07
CA SER A 70 18.71 14.99 1.52
C SER A 70 18.59 13.61 2.16
N TYR A 71 19.31 13.42 3.27
CA TYR A 71 19.17 12.21 4.10
C TYR A 71 17.72 11.99 4.56
N PHE A 72 16.97 13.06 4.81
CA PHE A 72 15.57 12.97 5.25
C PHE A 72 14.65 12.44 4.15
N GLN A 73 14.76 12.95 2.91
CA GLN A 73 14.02 12.41 1.76
C GLN A 73 14.33 10.93 1.56
N PHE A 74 15.61 10.56 1.68
CA PHE A 74 16.03 9.16 1.59
C PHE A 74 15.36 8.27 2.65
N MET A 75 15.39 8.67 3.93
CA MET A 75 14.73 7.91 5.00
C MET A 75 13.22 7.87 4.85
N LEU A 76 12.60 8.94 4.36
CA LEU A 76 11.17 8.99 4.13
C LEU A 76 10.73 7.94 3.10
N LEU A 77 11.42 7.84 1.97
CA LEU A 77 11.08 6.86 0.92
C LEU A 77 11.34 5.42 1.38
N ILE A 78 12.45 5.18 2.10
CA ILE A 78 12.73 3.86 2.67
C ILE A 78 11.65 3.46 3.67
N LEU A 79 11.29 4.36 4.59
CA LEU A 79 10.22 4.11 5.56
C LEU A 79 8.91 3.79 4.85
N TYR A 80 8.59 4.53 3.78
CA TYR A 80 7.39 4.27 3.01
C TYR A 80 7.40 2.86 2.38
N ALA A 81 8.49 2.47 1.72
CA ALA A 81 8.64 1.14 1.15
C ALA A 81 8.54 0.03 2.22
N ILE A 82 9.12 0.24 3.40
CA ILE A 82 9.04 -0.68 4.54
C ILE A 82 7.60 -0.84 5.02
N LEU A 83 6.84 0.26 5.16
CA LEU A 83 5.43 0.20 5.57
C LEU A 83 4.58 -0.55 4.54
N LEU A 84 4.85 -0.36 3.25
CA LEU A 84 4.19 -1.12 2.19
C LEU A 84 4.51 -2.61 2.29
N PHE A 85 5.77 -2.98 2.52
CA PHE A 85 6.14 -4.38 2.80
C PHE A 85 5.41 -4.94 4.02
N PHE A 86 5.33 -4.19 5.13
CA PHE A 86 4.60 -4.63 6.32
C PHE A 86 3.10 -4.80 6.05
N SER A 87 2.49 -3.92 5.26
CA SER A 87 1.08 -4.08 4.86
C SER A 87 0.88 -5.38 4.08
N ALA A 88 1.83 -5.75 3.22
CA ALA A 88 1.82 -7.01 2.48
C ALA A 88 2.04 -8.24 3.38
N SER A 89 2.94 -8.13 4.36
CA SER A 89 3.29 -9.25 5.25
C SER A 89 2.24 -9.55 6.32
N LEU A 90 1.43 -8.55 6.69
CA LEU A 90 0.36 -8.72 7.69
C LEU A 90 -0.92 -9.37 7.12
N ILE A 91 -1.06 -9.48 5.80
CA ILE A 91 -2.25 -10.06 5.16
C ILE A 91 -2.20 -11.59 5.17
N PHE A 92 -1.02 -12.18 4.97
CA PHE A 92 -0.80 -13.62 4.96
C PHE A 92 0.24 -13.99 6.02
N PRO A 93 0.05 -15.03 6.81
CA PRO A 93 1.15 -15.56 7.60
C PRO A 93 2.16 -16.26 6.66
N TRP A 94 3.45 -16.25 7.05
CA TRP A 94 4.54 -16.90 6.31
C TRP A 94 4.30 -18.40 6.06
N ASP A 95 3.69 -19.05 7.04
CA ASP A 95 3.24 -20.43 6.94
C ASP A 95 1.88 -20.58 7.64
N PHE A 96 1.07 -21.52 7.17
CA PHE A 96 -0.22 -21.83 7.76
C PHE A 96 -0.54 -23.32 7.59
N PRO A 97 -1.08 -23.97 8.64
CA PRO A 97 -1.45 -25.38 8.58
C PRO A 97 -2.69 -25.60 7.70
N ASP A 98 -3.00 -26.88 7.45
CA ASP A 98 -4.32 -27.25 6.96
C ASP A 98 -5.42 -26.82 7.96
N ASP A 99 -6.62 -26.52 7.47
CA ASP A 99 -7.76 -25.95 8.21
C ASP A 99 -7.55 -24.51 8.76
N PHE A 100 -6.56 -23.78 8.25
CA PHE A 100 -6.35 -22.38 8.61
C PHE A 100 -7.56 -21.51 8.28
N ASP A 101 -7.98 -20.69 9.25
CA ASP A 101 -9.10 -19.77 9.14
C ASP A 101 -8.62 -18.35 8.84
N PHE A 102 -8.71 -17.95 7.56
CA PHE A 102 -8.31 -16.61 7.13
C PHE A 102 -9.21 -15.51 7.66
N GLN A 103 -10.48 -15.81 7.98
CA GLN A 103 -11.36 -14.82 8.57
C GLN A 103 -10.90 -14.51 9.99
N LYS A 104 -10.68 -15.54 10.81
CA LYS A 104 -10.18 -15.37 12.18
C LYS A 104 -8.84 -14.63 12.20
N HIS A 105 -7.89 -15.07 11.38
CA HIS A 105 -6.59 -14.42 11.26
C HIS A 105 -6.71 -12.94 10.89
N PHE A 106 -7.54 -12.60 9.90
CA PHE A 106 -7.75 -11.21 9.50
C PHE A 106 -8.24 -10.34 10.65
N TYR A 107 -9.22 -10.79 11.44
CA TYR A 107 -9.73 -10.00 12.57
C TYR A 107 -8.76 -9.90 13.76
N GLU A 108 -7.84 -10.84 13.92
CA GLU A 108 -6.75 -10.77 14.92
C GLU A 108 -5.66 -9.80 14.48
N THR A 109 -5.30 -9.81 13.20
CA THR A 109 -4.23 -8.96 12.64
C THR A 109 -4.71 -7.55 12.26
N ARG A 110 -6.03 -7.31 12.14
CA ARG A 110 -6.61 -6.05 11.67
C ARG A 110 -6.04 -4.77 12.31
N PRO A 111 -5.80 -4.66 13.64
CA PRO A 111 -5.38 -3.39 14.22
C PRO A 111 -3.98 -3.01 13.73
N TRP A 112 -3.10 -4.00 13.58
CA TRP A 112 -1.76 -3.84 13.03
C TRP A 112 -1.79 -3.55 11.54
N PHE A 113 -2.56 -4.34 10.77
CA PHE A 113 -2.68 -4.17 9.33
C PHE A 113 -3.17 -2.77 8.96
N PHE A 114 -4.29 -2.34 9.54
CA PHE A 114 -4.87 -1.03 9.27
C PHE A 114 -4.09 0.11 9.93
N GLY A 115 -3.43 -0.13 11.06
CA GLY A 115 -2.51 0.85 11.67
C GLY A 115 -1.32 1.16 10.76
N VAL A 116 -0.70 0.12 10.18
CA VAL A 116 0.39 0.27 9.19
C VAL A 116 -0.10 1.00 7.94
N LEU A 117 -1.29 0.66 7.42
CA LEU A 117 -1.87 1.37 6.28
C LEU A 117 -2.16 2.84 6.59
N ALA A 118 -2.76 3.14 7.73
CA ALA A 118 -2.99 4.52 8.16
C ALA A 118 -1.68 5.29 8.23
N PHE A 119 -0.63 4.68 8.80
CA PHE A 119 0.67 5.32 8.89
C PHE A 119 1.32 5.53 7.52
N ALA A 120 1.20 4.55 6.60
CA ALA A 120 1.66 4.71 5.22
C ALA A 120 0.99 5.90 4.53
N TRP A 121 -0.32 6.10 4.74
CA TRP A 121 -1.02 7.29 4.23
C TRP A 121 -0.59 8.60 4.91
N CYS A 122 -0.19 8.57 6.18
CA CYS A 122 0.43 9.74 6.82
C CYS A 122 1.80 10.07 6.22
N ILE A 123 2.58 9.05 5.80
CA ILE A 123 3.88 9.23 5.13
C ILE A 123 3.73 9.73 3.69
N ASP A 124 2.63 9.40 3.01
CA ASP A 124 2.32 9.90 1.67
C ASP A 124 2.22 11.44 1.62
N ILE A 125 1.74 12.08 2.71
CA ILE A 125 1.58 13.55 2.81
C ILE A 125 2.91 14.29 2.65
N PRO A 126 3.92 14.10 3.54
CA PRO A 126 5.20 14.77 3.39
C PRO A 126 5.93 14.35 2.10
N GLU A 127 5.68 13.15 1.57
CA GLU A 127 6.26 12.71 0.31
C GLU A 127 5.72 13.50 -0.89
N THR A 128 4.39 13.64 -0.95
CA THR A 128 3.69 14.38 -2.00
C THR A 128 3.98 15.88 -1.90
N VAL A 129 3.96 16.44 -0.69
CA VAL A 129 4.33 17.85 -0.44
C VAL A 129 5.77 18.09 -0.85
N ALA A 130 6.71 17.22 -0.46
CA ALA A 130 8.11 17.37 -0.82
C ALA A 130 8.32 17.37 -2.34
N LYS A 131 7.60 16.53 -3.11
CA LYS A 131 7.62 16.56 -4.59
C LYS A 131 7.10 17.88 -5.16
N SER A 132 6.06 18.44 -4.57
CA SER A 132 5.46 19.70 -5.01
C SER A 132 6.35 20.90 -4.73
N ASP A 133 6.96 20.95 -3.54
CA ASP A 133 7.80 22.08 -3.11
C ASP A 133 9.05 22.23 -3.98
N ILE A 134 9.61 21.11 -4.44
CA ILE A 134 10.79 21.07 -5.33
C ILE A 134 10.41 21.07 -6.82
N GLY A 135 9.13 21.22 -7.14
CA GLY A 135 8.64 21.38 -8.51
C GLY A 135 8.65 20.11 -9.38
N LEU A 136 8.80 18.91 -8.80
CA LEU A 136 8.76 17.66 -9.58
C LEU A 136 7.35 17.31 -10.06
N ARG A 137 6.33 17.71 -9.30
CA ARG A 137 4.92 17.50 -9.64
C ARG A 137 4.04 18.48 -8.86
N GLY A 138 3.08 19.14 -9.50
CA GLY A 138 2.11 19.96 -8.77
C GLY A 138 1.24 19.14 -7.81
N LEU A 139 0.88 19.74 -6.67
CA LEU A 139 -0.06 19.15 -5.72
C LEU A 139 -1.43 18.94 -6.38
N PRO A 140 -1.98 17.70 -6.41
CA PRO A 140 -3.28 17.47 -7.01
C PRO A 140 -4.40 18.21 -6.25
N GLU A 141 -5.30 18.87 -6.98
CA GLU A 141 -6.37 19.70 -6.37
C GLU A 141 -7.27 18.91 -5.39
N ALA A 142 -7.54 17.64 -5.68
CA ALA A 142 -8.37 16.77 -4.86
C ALA A 142 -7.58 15.95 -3.82
N TYR A 143 -6.28 16.24 -3.59
CA TYR A 143 -5.40 15.40 -2.77
C TYR A 143 -5.87 15.25 -1.31
N VAL A 144 -6.28 16.35 -0.66
CA VAL A 144 -6.75 16.30 0.74
C VAL A 144 -8.03 15.47 0.86
N ALA A 145 -8.96 15.65 -0.09
CA ALA A 145 -10.19 14.86 -0.17
C ALA A 145 -9.92 13.39 -0.46
N PHE A 146 -8.73 13.04 -0.95
CA PHE A 146 -8.31 11.67 -1.19
C PHE A 146 -7.63 11.05 0.04
N VAL A 147 -6.67 11.73 0.66
CA VAL A 147 -5.87 11.16 1.76
C VAL A 147 -6.62 11.12 3.09
N VAL A 148 -7.40 12.16 3.43
CA VAL A 148 -8.11 12.22 4.71
C VAL A 148 -9.10 11.06 4.89
N PRO A 149 -9.92 10.69 3.89
CA PRO A 149 -10.76 9.50 3.99
C PRO A 149 -9.96 8.22 4.17
N HIS A 150 -8.84 8.04 3.48
CA HIS A 150 -8.00 6.85 3.64
C HIS A 150 -7.45 6.73 5.05
N ILE A 151 -6.90 7.79 5.63
CA ILE A 151 -6.40 7.77 7.01
C ILE A 151 -7.56 7.44 7.97
N THR A 152 -8.69 8.14 7.83
CA THR A 152 -9.84 8.01 8.74
C THR A 152 -10.46 6.61 8.67
N LEU A 153 -10.67 6.06 7.48
CA LEU A 153 -11.22 4.72 7.30
C LEU A 153 -10.22 3.64 7.78
N ASN A 154 -8.92 3.80 7.58
CA ASN A 154 -7.95 2.88 8.17
C ASN A 154 -7.97 2.92 9.70
N VAL A 155 -8.06 4.11 10.32
CA VAL A 155 -8.19 4.23 11.78
C VAL A 155 -9.47 3.56 12.29
N ILE A 156 -10.62 3.80 11.64
CA ILE A 156 -11.88 3.13 12.01
C ILE A 156 -11.75 1.61 11.85
N ALA A 157 -11.10 1.12 10.78
CA ALA A 157 -10.87 -0.31 10.55
C ALA A 157 -10.00 -0.95 11.63
N ALA A 158 -8.98 -0.23 12.09
CA ALA A 158 -8.07 -0.66 13.14
C ALA A 158 -8.77 -0.75 14.51
N LEU A 159 -9.74 0.12 14.77
CA LEU A 159 -10.45 0.18 16.05
C LEU A 159 -11.69 -0.73 16.07
N TRP A 160 -12.42 -0.84 14.96
CA TRP A 160 -13.72 -1.51 14.91
C TRP A 160 -13.68 -2.88 14.22
N SER A 161 -14.29 -3.90 14.86
CA SER A 161 -14.36 -5.28 14.36
C SER A 161 -15.65 -5.59 13.57
N ASN A 162 -16.41 -4.58 13.14
CA ASN A 162 -17.66 -4.78 12.42
C ASN A 162 -17.44 -5.39 11.02
N SER A 163 -18.01 -6.56 10.78
CA SER A 163 -17.81 -7.29 9.51
C SER A 163 -18.40 -6.59 8.29
N THR A 164 -19.50 -5.86 8.45
CA THR A 164 -20.12 -5.09 7.36
C THR A 164 -19.20 -3.95 6.94
N TYR A 165 -18.57 -3.29 7.91
CA TYR A 165 -17.60 -2.23 7.65
C TYR A 165 -16.40 -2.74 6.85
N HIS A 166 -15.79 -3.87 7.26
CA HIS A 166 -14.63 -4.44 6.56
C HIS A 166 -14.95 -4.88 5.13
N ARG A 167 -16.15 -5.44 4.90
CA ARG A 167 -16.63 -5.80 3.56
C ARG A 167 -16.83 -4.56 2.67
N PHE A 168 -17.48 -3.53 3.20
CA PHE A 168 -17.65 -2.26 2.49
C PHE A 168 -16.30 -1.65 2.16
N TYR A 169 -15.42 -1.52 3.16
CA TYR A 169 -14.16 -0.81 3.00
C TYR A 169 -13.22 -1.50 2.01
N ALA A 170 -13.17 -2.84 2.01
CA ALA A 170 -12.36 -3.59 1.06
C ALA A 170 -12.76 -3.36 -0.41
N VAL A 171 -14.05 -3.10 -0.69
CA VAL A 171 -14.56 -2.78 -2.03
C VAL A 171 -14.45 -1.29 -2.34
N PHE A 172 -14.74 -0.44 -1.36
CA PHE A 172 -14.64 1.01 -1.50
C PHE A 172 -13.21 1.46 -1.82
N TRP A 173 -12.21 0.90 -1.12
CA TRP A 173 -10.81 1.30 -1.25
C TRP A 173 -10.29 1.28 -2.70
N PRO A 174 -10.39 0.19 -3.48
CA PRO A 174 -9.89 0.15 -4.84
C PRO A 174 -10.72 1.02 -5.79
N VAL A 175 -12.05 1.08 -5.62
CA VAL A 175 -12.91 1.94 -6.45
C VAL A 175 -12.53 3.41 -6.26
N PHE A 176 -12.36 3.83 -5.02
CA PHE A 176 -12.00 5.20 -4.68
C PHE A 176 -10.58 5.53 -5.13
N THR A 177 -9.62 4.62 -4.91
CA THR A 177 -8.23 4.75 -5.37
C THR A 177 -8.15 4.86 -6.89
N LEU A 178 -8.68 3.88 -7.63
CA LEU A 178 -8.62 3.87 -9.09
C LEU A 178 -9.41 5.05 -9.70
N GLY A 179 -10.53 5.43 -9.10
CA GLY A 179 -11.28 6.62 -9.49
C GLY A 179 -10.42 7.89 -9.38
N TYR A 180 -9.74 8.09 -8.24
CA TYR A 180 -8.82 9.20 -8.07
C TYR A 180 -7.62 9.16 -9.04
N LEU A 181 -7.06 7.97 -9.28
CA LEU A 181 -5.97 7.80 -10.25
C LEU A 181 -6.41 8.17 -11.67
N SER A 182 -7.66 7.87 -12.05
CA SER A 182 -8.19 8.14 -13.40
C SER A 182 -8.39 9.64 -13.71
N ILE A 183 -8.50 10.49 -12.68
CA ILE A 183 -8.75 11.93 -12.83
C ILE A 183 -7.51 12.79 -12.53
N THR A 184 -6.40 12.19 -12.07
CA THR A 184 -5.19 12.93 -11.71
C THR A 184 -4.05 12.65 -12.67
N THR A 185 -3.03 13.51 -12.64
CA THR A 185 -1.81 13.46 -13.48
C THR A 185 -0.95 12.20 -13.32
N LEU A 186 -1.42 11.17 -12.61
CA LEU A 186 -0.80 9.84 -12.57
C LEU A 186 -0.90 9.09 -13.91
N ALA A 187 -1.75 9.54 -14.84
CA ALA A 187 -1.87 8.97 -16.17
C ALA A 187 -0.66 9.25 -17.09
N GLU A 188 0.08 10.35 -16.88
CA GLU A 188 1.10 10.83 -17.83
C GLU A 188 2.36 11.27 -17.07
N ILE A 189 3.22 10.31 -16.71
CA ILE A 189 4.57 10.60 -16.16
C ILE A 189 5.60 10.79 -17.28
N ALA A 190 5.31 10.32 -18.49
CA ALA A 190 6.20 10.41 -19.64
C ALA A 190 5.50 11.12 -20.81
N THR A 191 5.69 12.43 -20.91
CA THR A 191 5.60 13.19 -22.16
C THR A 191 6.87 14.00 -22.32
#